data_AF-S8D8X8-F1
#
_entry.id   AF-S8D8X8-F1
#
_cell.length_a   1.000
_cell.length_b   1.000
_cell.length_c   1.000
_cell.angle_alpha   90.00
_cell.angle_beta   90.00
_cell.angle_gamma   90.00
#
_symmetry.space_group_name_H-M   'P 1'
#
loop_
_entity.id
_entity.type
_entity.pdbx_description
1 polymer ?
#
loop_
_entity_poly.entity_id
_entity_poly.type
_entity_poly.pdbx_seq_one_letter_code
_entity_poly.pdbx_strand_id
1 'polypeptide(L)'
;RVGYALSPEKIHSLIKPSFIHLAKERGIELIPIEPSKPLIEQGPFDCIIHKLFDPDWIRQLRILSSRRPDCAIFDRPERIKPLHSRITMLEVVDRIAVSPPYSVGVPRQAFVEDPGEKSTIPDWMNFPIIVKPAASDGSPSSHEMRL
;
A
#
# COMPACT_ATOMS: atom_id res chain seq x y z
N ARG A 1 9.51 1.89 -20.52
CA ARG A 1 8.49 2.92 -20.26
C ARG A 1 7.70 2.53 -19.02
N VAL A 2 7.87 3.26 -17.93
CA VAL A 2 7.22 3.03 -16.65
C VAL A 2 6.15 4.10 -16.46
N GLY A 3 4.90 3.69 -16.50
CA GLY A 3 3.78 4.58 -16.22
C GLY A 3 3.63 4.77 -14.71
N TYR A 4 3.41 6.00 -14.23
CA TYR A 4 3.14 6.25 -12.82
C TYR A 4 1.84 7.02 -12.57
N ALA A 5 1.06 6.57 -11.58
CA ALA A 5 -0.17 7.23 -11.13
C ALA A 5 -0.15 7.39 -9.60
N LEU A 6 0.03 8.62 -9.13
CA LEU A 6 0.30 8.95 -7.74
C LEU A 6 -0.48 10.21 -7.35
N SER A 7 -0.75 10.39 -6.05
CA SER A 7 -1.34 11.65 -5.57
C SER A 7 -0.39 12.84 -5.86
N PRO A 8 -0.91 14.07 -5.98
CA PRO A 8 -0.09 15.26 -6.23
C PRO A 8 1.06 15.43 -5.20
N GLU A 9 0.78 15.18 -3.92
CA GLU A 9 1.76 15.26 -2.83
C GLU A 9 2.87 14.20 -3.01
N LYS A 10 2.48 13.02 -3.51
CA LYS A 10 3.43 11.93 -3.75
C LYS A 10 4.27 12.18 -4.99
N ILE A 11 3.70 12.78 -6.04
CA ILE A 11 4.47 13.23 -7.22
C ILE A 11 5.50 14.26 -6.77
N HIS A 12 5.09 15.29 -6.02
CA HIS A 12 6.00 16.32 -5.53
C HIS A 12 7.13 15.77 -4.65
N SER A 13 6.83 14.80 -3.78
CA SER A 13 7.83 14.22 -2.87
C SER A 13 8.72 13.15 -3.51
N LEU A 14 8.23 12.38 -4.50
CA LEU A 14 8.94 11.24 -5.10
C LEU A 14 9.52 11.53 -6.48
N ILE A 15 8.74 12.17 -7.36
CA ILE A 15 9.11 12.40 -8.77
C ILE A 15 9.92 13.71 -8.87
N LYS A 16 11.03 13.74 -8.16
CA LYS A 16 11.99 14.86 -8.15
C LYS A 16 12.92 14.80 -9.36
N PRO A 17 13.52 15.93 -9.78
CA PRO A 17 14.47 15.95 -10.89
C PRO A 17 15.60 14.93 -10.76
N SER A 18 16.12 14.70 -9.54
CA SER A 18 17.16 13.71 -9.27
C SER A 18 16.71 12.28 -9.57
N PHE A 19 15.47 11.92 -9.25
CA PHE A 19 14.93 10.60 -9.52
C PHE A 19 14.67 10.39 -11.02
N ILE A 20 14.13 11.41 -11.70
CA ILE A 20 13.93 11.39 -13.16
C ILE A 20 15.28 11.25 -13.89
N HIS A 21 16.29 12.01 -13.46
CA HIS A 21 17.63 11.95 -14.03
C HIS A 21 18.23 10.55 -13.89
N LEU A 22 18.22 10.00 -12.68
CA LEU A 22 18.70 8.65 -12.41
C LEU A 22 17.96 7.59 -13.24
N ALA A 23 16.64 7.69 -13.35
CA ALA A 23 15.85 6.78 -14.19
C ALA A 23 16.32 6.87 -15.66
N LYS A 24 16.49 8.08 -16.19
CA LYS A 24 16.96 8.30 -17.56
C LYS A 24 18.36 7.75 -17.80
N GLU A 25 19.30 7.93 -16.88
CA GLU A 25 20.65 7.34 -16.95
C GLU A 25 20.62 5.81 -17.01
N ARG A 26 19.59 5.19 -16.42
CA ARG A 26 19.35 3.74 -16.48
C ARG A 26 18.49 3.32 -17.69
N GLY A 27 18.21 4.22 -18.63
CA GLY A 27 17.36 3.94 -19.79
C GLY A 27 15.88 3.78 -19.46
N ILE A 28 15.44 4.25 -18.29
CA ILE A 28 14.05 4.17 -17.84
C ILE A 28 13.35 5.49 -18.09
N GLU A 29 12.34 5.45 -18.97
CA GLU A 29 11.42 6.57 -19.19
C GLU A 29 10.26 6.48 -18.18
N LEU A 30 10.17 7.46 -17.26
CA LEU A 30 9.04 7.62 -16.35
C LEU A 30 7.97 8.50 -17.00
N ILE A 31 6.73 8.03 -17.04
CA ILE A 31 5.63 8.69 -17.76
C ILE A 31 4.45 8.89 -16.80
N PRO A 32 3.98 10.12 -16.57
CA PRO A 32 2.78 10.34 -15.78
C PRO A 32 1.56 9.76 -16.49
N ILE A 33 0.72 9.07 -15.73
CA ILE A 33 -0.59 8.60 -16.18
C ILE A 33 -1.64 9.58 -15.68
N GLU A 34 -2.60 9.89 -16.55
CA GLU A 34 -3.78 10.66 -16.19
C GLU A 34 -4.92 9.70 -15.79
N PRO A 35 -5.28 9.58 -14.49
CA PRO A 35 -6.24 8.56 -14.04
C PRO A 35 -7.67 8.77 -14.55
N SER A 36 -8.00 9.98 -15.01
CA SER A 36 -9.30 10.34 -15.58
C SER A 36 -9.49 9.81 -17.01
N LYS A 37 -8.42 9.34 -17.68
CA LYS A 37 -8.46 8.74 -19.02
C LYS A 37 -8.30 7.22 -18.94
N PRO A 38 -8.82 6.46 -19.90
CA PRO A 38 -8.63 5.01 -19.95
C PRO A 38 -7.15 4.61 -19.96
N LEU A 39 -6.69 3.89 -18.95
CA LEU A 39 -5.30 3.46 -18.79
C LEU A 39 -4.77 2.66 -19.99
N ILE A 40 -5.63 1.82 -20.59
CA ILE A 40 -5.26 0.96 -21.73
C ILE A 40 -4.85 1.76 -22.98
N GLU A 41 -5.32 3.01 -23.10
CA GLU A 41 -5.07 3.89 -24.24
C GLU A 41 -3.83 4.78 -24.04
N GLN A 42 -3.30 4.85 -22.81
CA GLN A 42 -2.16 5.72 -22.48
C GLN A 42 -0.78 5.05 -22.69
N GLY A 43 -0.79 3.74 -22.98
CA GLY A 43 0.41 2.94 -23.20
C GLY A 43 1.04 3.08 -24.61
N PRO A 44 1.97 2.19 -24.96
CA PRO A 44 2.40 1.00 -24.21
C PRO A 44 3.29 1.34 -23.00
N PHE A 45 3.11 0.58 -21.92
CA PHE A 45 3.96 0.59 -20.73
C PHE A 45 4.50 -0.82 -20.46
N ASP A 46 5.75 -0.90 -19.98
CA ASP A 46 6.33 -2.17 -19.51
C ASP A 46 5.88 -2.48 -18.07
N CYS A 47 5.67 -1.44 -17.27
CA CYS A 47 5.05 -1.56 -15.96
C CYS A 47 4.36 -0.28 -15.50
N ILE A 48 3.46 -0.45 -14.52
CA ILE A 48 2.73 0.61 -13.82
C ILE A 48 3.21 0.67 -12.38
N ILE A 49 3.58 1.85 -11.90
CA ILE A 49 3.76 2.16 -10.48
C ILE A 49 2.58 3.01 -10.04
N HIS A 50 1.86 2.59 -9.01
CA HIS A 50 0.72 3.39 -8.55
C HIS A 50 0.56 3.39 -7.04
N LYS A 51 -0.10 4.43 -6.56
CA LYS A 51 -0.56 4.54 -5.17
C LYS A 51 -1.89 5.30 -5.13
N LEU A 52 -2.86 4.77 -5.86
CA LEU A 52 -4.24 5.24 -5.90
C LEU A 52 -5.15 4.06 -5.59
N PHE A 53 -6.23 4.31 -4.85
CA PHE A 53 -7.09 3.24 -4.30
C PHE A 53 -8.56 3.39 -4.67
N ASP A 54 -8.88 4.37 -5.50
CA ASP A 54 -10.22 4.63 -5.98
C ASP A 54 -10.77 3.41 -6.76
N PRO A 55 -12.04 3.03 -6.57
CA PRO A 55 -12.62 1.85 -7.23
C PRO A 55 -12.50 1.88 -8.76
N ASP A 56 -12.63 3.06 -9.37
CA ASP A 56 -12.47 3.24 -10.81
C ASP A 56 -11.03 2.96 -11.26
N TRP A 57 -10.04 3.43 -10.52
CA TRP A 57 -8.63 3.16 -10.80
C TRP A 57 -8.32 1.67 -10.67
N ILE A 58 -8.79 1.03 -9.60
CA ILE A 58 -8.65 -0.43 -9.40
C ILE A 58 -9.29 -1.21 -10.57
N ARG A 59 -10.46 -0.77 -11.05
CA ARG A 59 -11.11 -1.38 -12.23
C ARG A 59 -10.23 -1.24 -13.47
N GLN A 60 -9.64 -0.07 -13.72
CA GLN A 60 -8.73 0.14 -14.85
C GLN A 60 -7.49 -0.75 -14.78
N LEU A 61 -6.88 -0.92 -13.60
CA LEU A 61 -5.75 -1.83 -13.40
C LEU A 61 -6.11 -3.30 -13.70
N ARG A 62 -7.30 -3.75 -13.30
CA ARG A 62 -7.78 -5.11 -13.62
C ARG A 62 -7.98 -5.32 -15.11
N ILE A 63 -8.56 -4.33 -15.79
CA ILE A 63 -8.73 -4.36 -17.25
C ILE A 63 -7.37 -4.44 -17.93
N LEU A 64 -6.41 -3.60 -17.54
CA LEU A 64 -5.05 -3.61 -18.07
C LEU A 64 -4.40 -4.98 -17.86
N SER A 65 -4.42 -5.50 -16.62
CA SER A 65 -3.87 -6.82 -16.29
C SER A 65 -4.45 -7.95 -17.15
N SER A 66 -5.75 -7.91 -17.44
CA SER A 66 -6.41 -8.92 -18.29
C SER A 66 -6.03 -8.81 -19.77
N ARG A 67 -5.83 -7.59 -20.29
CA ARG A 67 -5.58 -7.33 -21.71
C ARG A 67 -4.09 -7.30 -22.06
N ARG A 68 -3.24 -6.99 -21.10
CA ARG A 68 -1.78 -6.78 -21.24
C ARG A 68 -1.06 -7.43 -20.04
N PRO A 69 -1.05 -8.78 -19.96
CA PRO A 69 -0.41 -9.50 -18.85
C PRO A 69 1.12 -9.31 -18.81
N ASP A 70 1.71 -8.83 -19.91
CA ASP A 70 3.12 -8.44 -20.03
C ASP A 70 3.45 -7.10 -19.35
N CYS A 71 2.44 -6.28 -19.06
CA CYS A 71 2.60 -5.04 -18.31
C CYS A 71 2.50 -5.32 -16.81
N ALA A 72 3.61 -5.24 -16.08
CA ALA A 72 3.63 -5.50 -14.64
C ALA A 72 2.94 -4.35 -13.86
N ILE A 73 2.17 -4.67 -12.81
CA ILE A 73 1.49 -3.67 -11.97
C ILE A 73 2.05 -3.74 -10.55
N PHE A 74 2.65 -2.62 -10.12
CA PHE A 74 3.28 -2.46 -8.81
C PHE A 74 2.47 -1.48 -7.94
N ASP A 75 1.76 -1.96 -6.91
CA ASP A 75 1.47 -3.36 -6.56
C ASP A 75 0.10 -3.81 -7.07
N ARG A 76 -0.13 -5.14 -7.17
CA ARG A 76 -1.46 -5.66 -7.53
C ARG A 76 -2.50 -5.24 -6.49
N PRO A 77 -3.69 -4.73 -6.89
CA PRO A 77 -4.70 -4.27 -5.94
C PRO A 77 -5.07 -5.31 -4.86
N GLU A 78 -5.10 -6.59 -5.23
CA GLU A 78 -5.43 -7.70 -4.33
C GLU A 78 -4.37 -7.93 -3.25
N ARG A 79 -3.11 -7.55 -3.51
CA ARG A 79 -2.00 -7.63 -2.54
C ARG A 79 -1.97 -6.43 -1.60
N ILE A 80 -2.52 -5.29 -2.03
CA ILE A 80 -2.57 -4.06 -1.22
C ILE A 80 -3.77 -4.09 -0.25
N LYS A 81 -4.92 -4.63 -0.68
CA LYS A 81 -6.16 -4.64 0.13
C LYS A 81 -5.97 -5.12 1.59
N PRO A 82 -5.24 -6.22 1.87
CA PRO A 82 -5.01 -6.66 3.25
C PRO A 82 -4.18 -5.67 4.10
N LEU A 83 -3.42 -4.77 3.47
CA LEU A 83 -2.59 -3.79 4.16
C LEU A 83 -3.39 -2.59 4.68
N HIS A 84 -4.64 -2.41 4.22
CA HIS A 84 -5.51 -1.30 4.65
C HIS A 84 -6.24 -1.57 5.97
N SER A 85 -6.02 -2.73 6.59
CA SER A 85 -6.60 -3.10 7.89
C SER A 85 -5.51 -3.58 8.82
N ARG A 86 -5.45 -3.01 10.04
CA ARG A 86 -4.50 -3.44 11.08
C ARG A 86 -4.76 -4.88 11.55
N ILE A 87 -5.95 -5.40 11.32
CA ILE A 87 -6.31 -6.79 11.60
C ILE A 87 -5.59 -7.73 10.63
N THR A 88 -5.59 -7.41 9.34
CA THR A 88 -5.09 -8.32 8.29
C THR A 88 -3.66 -8.03 7.86
N MET A 89 -3.15 -6.81 8.05
CA MET A 89 -1.86 -6.38 7.46
C MET A 89 -0.65 -7.18 7.95
N LEU A 90 -0.73 -7.77 9.15
CA LEU A 90 0.36 -8.54 9.76
C LEU A 90 0.21 -10.06 9.57
N GLU A 91 -0.87 -10.55 8.95
CA GLU A 91 -1.07 -12.00 8.70
C GLU A 91 0.05 -12.62 7.85
N VAL A 92 0.76 -11.81 7.06
CA VAL A 92 1.89 -12.27 6.23
C VAL A 92 3.16 -12.49 7.05
N VAL A 93 3.30 -11.83 8.21
CA VAL A 93 4.53 -11.82 9.01
C VAL A 93 4.91 -13.23 9.48
N ASP A 94 3.91 -14.04 9.86
CA ASP A 94 4.12 -15.43 10.30
C ASP A 94 4.62 -16.36 9.18
N ARG A 95 4.55 -15.90 7.92
CA ARG A 95 5.02 -16.67 6.74
C ARG A 95 6.42 -16.25 6.28
N ILE A 96 7.03 -15.26 6.94
CA ILE A 96 8.35 -14.76 6.57
C ILE A 96 9.40 -15.73 7.09
N ALA A 97 10.10 -16.40 6.17
CA ALA A 97 11.28 -17.18 6.51
C ALA A 97 12.49 -16.26 6.71
N VAL A 98 13.13 -16.36 7.86
CA VAL A 98 14.40 -15.66 8.16
C VAL A 98 15.47 -16.66 8.56
N SER A 99 16.71 -16.37 8.16
CA SER A 99 17.85 -17.20 8.53
C SER A 99 18.22 -17.00 10.00
N PRO A 100 18.67 -18.04 10.72
CA PRO A 100 19.21 -17.90 12.06
C PRO A 100 20.35 -16.88 12.13
N PRO A 101 20.53 -16.17 13.26
CA PRO A 101 19.81 -16.29 14.54
C PRO A 101 18.55 -15.41 14.63
N TYR A 102 18.06 -14.86 13.52
CA TYR A 102 16.97 -13.89 13.54
C TYR A 102 15.59 -14.55 13.65
N SER A 103 14.65 -13.86 14.28
CA SER A 103 13.24 -14.23 14.31
C SER A 103 12.38 -13.02 13.95
N VAL A 104 11.26 -13.27 13.29
CA VAL A 104 10.25 -12.26 12.96
C VAL A 104 8.93 -12.73 13.55
N GLY A 105 8.15 -11.81 14.10
CA GLY A 105 6.87 -12.13 14.70
C GLY A 105 6.02 -10.89 14.89
N VAL A 106 4.73 -11.12 15.08
CA VAL A 106 3.74 -10.08 15.35
C VAL A 106 3.69 -9.81 16.85
N PRO A 107 3.86 -8.55 17.31
CA PRO A 107 3.63 -8.21 18.71
C PRO A 107 2.21 -8.60 19.14
N ARG A 108 2.04 -9.06 20.39
CA ARG A 108 0.71 -9.40 20.89
C ARG A 108 -0.24 -8.22 20.74
N GLN A 109 -1.36 -8.42 20.06
CA GLN A 109 -2.33 -7.40 19.72
C GLN A 109 -3.75 -7.95 19.83
N ALA A 110 -4.70 -7.08 20.15
CA ALA A 110 -6.12 -7.41 20.25
C ALA A 110 -6.93 -6.36 19.46
N PHE A 111 -8.02 -6.80 18.85
CA PHE A 111 -8.98 -5.93 18.19
C PHE A 111 -10.17 -5.69 19.12
N VAL A 112 -10.62 -4.43 19.19
CA VAL A 112 -11.77 -4.01 19.99
C VAL A 112 -12.76 -3.37 19.03
N GLU A 113 -13.92 -4.01 18.82
CA GLU A 113 -14.91 -3.62 17.80
C GLU A 113 -15.82 -2.48 18.29
N ASP A 114 -16.21 -2.51 19.57
CA ASP A 114 -17.06 -1.49 20.19
C ASP A 114 -16.44 -1.01 21.52
N PRO A 115 -15.82 0.18 21.54
CA PRO A 115 -15.25 0.75 22.76
C PRO A 115 -16.30 1.18 23.81
N GLY A 116 -17.61 1.11 23.49
CA GLY A 116 -18.72 1.46 24.38
C GLY A 116 -18.98 0.43 25.49
N GLU A 117 -19.04 0.92 26.73
CA GLU A 117 -19.31 0.22 28.00
C GLU A 117 -18.69 -1.19 28.17
N LYS A 118 -17.47 -1.20 28.73
CA LYS A 118 -16.68 -2.37 29.18
C LYS A 118 -15.99 -3.19 28.08
N SER A 119 -15.37 -2.50 27.13
CA SER A 119 -14.23 -3.09 26.43
C SER A 119 -13.18 -3.55 27.44
N THR A 120 -13.10 -4.86 27.65
CA THR A 120 -12.14 -5.46 28.58
C THR A 120 -10.85 -5.67 27.81
N ILE A 121 -9.81 -4.92 28.19
CA ILE A 121 -8.45 -5.22 27.73
C ILE A 121 -8.15 -6.65 28.16
N PRO A 122 -7.68 -7.54 27.25
CA PRO A 122 -7.37 -8.90 27.63
C PRO A 122 -6.34 -8.94 28.76
N ASP A 123 -6.54 -9.81 29.76
CA ASP A 123 -5.70 -9.90 30.96
C ASP A 123 -4.20 -10.11 30.67
N TRP A 124 -3.86 -10.63 29.49
CA TRP A 124 -2.47 -10.84 29.07
C TRP A 124 -1.77 -9.58 28.55
N MET A 125 -2.50 -8.48 28.36
CA MET A 125 -1.99 -7.23 27.81
C MET A 125 -1.59 -6.29 28.96
N ASN A 126 -0.27 -6.09 29.12
CA ASN A 126 0.30 -5.27 30.18
C ASN A 126 0.61 -3.85 29.68
N PHE A 127 0.48 -2.85 30.56
CA PHE A 127 0.93 -1.50 30.27
C PHE A 127 2.47 -1.41 30.15
N PRO A 128 2.99 -0.51 29.30
CA PRO A 128 2.25 0.42 28.43
C PRO A 128 1.69 -0.24 27.16
N ILE A 129 0.50 0.19 26.74
CA ILE A 129 -0.20 -0.30 25.55
C ILE A 129 -0.30 0.85 24.55
N ILE A 130 -0.17 0.56 23.26
CA ILE A 130 -0.48 1.53 22.20
C ILE A 130 -1.80 1.16 21.52
N VAL A 131 -2.75 2.08 21.52
CA VAL A 131 -4.02 1.93 20.81
C VAL A 131 -3.89 2.60 19.45
N LYS A 132 -4.32 1.90 18.40
CA LYS A 132 -4.28 2.39 17.02
C LYS A 132 -5.65 2.17 16.36
N PRO A 133 -6.08 3.07 15.46
CA PRO A 133 -7.28 2.88 14.66
C PRO A 133 -7.22 1.58 13.85
N ALA A 134 -8.35 0.91 13.62
CA ALA A 134 -8.37 -0.33 12.84
C ALA A 134 -7.98 -0.11 11.37
N ALA A 135 -8.43 1.01 10.79
CA ALA A 135 -8.09 1.43 9.44
C ALA A 135 -6.61 1.79 9.33
N SER A 136 -5.95 1.35 8.25
CA SER A 136 -4.55 1.62 7.94
C SER A 136 -4.37 2.03 6.47
N ASP A 137 -5.16 3.01 6.04
CA ASP A 137 -5.22 3.49 4.64
C ASP A 137 -4.36 4.75 4.39
N GLY A 138 -3.70 5.29 5.41
CA GLY A 138 -2.86 6.49 5.32
C GLY A 138 -3.63 7.81 5.43
N SER A 139 -4.92 7.78 5.76
CA SER A 139 -5.68 8.96 6.15
C SER A 139 -5.15 9.54 7.48
N PRO A 140 -5.32 10.84 7.75
CA PRO A 140 -4.95 11.43 9.04
C PRO A 140 -5.56 10.68 10.24
N SER A 141 -6.83 10.27 10.13
CA SER A 141 -7.52 9.51 11.18
C SER A 141 -6.89 8.14 11.42
N SER A 142 -6.34 7.47 10.39
CA SER A 142 -5.61 6.19 10.54
C SER A 142 -4.31 6.30 11.36
N HIS A 143 -3.86 7.52 11.66
CA HIS A 143 -2.66 7.83 12.44
C HIS A 143 -2.95 8.31 13.87
N GLU A 144 -4.21 8.37 14.30
CA GLU A 144 -4.61 8.81 15.64
C GLU A 144 -4.33 7.76 16.71
N MET A 145 -3.06 7.66 17.11
CA MET A 145 -2.62 6.72 18.15
C MET A 145 -2.82 7.29 19.57
N ARG A 146 -2.99 6.41 20.55
CA ARG A 146 -3.03 6.73 21.98
C ARG A 146 -2.06 5.82 22.75
N LEU A 147 -1.46 6.34 23.82
CA LEU A 147 -0.59 5.63 24.76
C LEU A 147 -1.29 5.49 26.12
#